data_AF-G9KKC4-F1
#
_entry.id   AF-G9KKC4-F1
#
_cell.length_a   1.000
_cell.length_b   1.000
_cell.length_c   1.000
_cell.angle_alpha   90.00
_cell.angle_beta   90.00
_cell.angle_gamma   90.00
#
_symmetry.space_group_name_H-M   'P 1'
#
loop_
_entity.id
_entity.type
_entity.pdbx_description
1 polymer ?
#
loop_
_entity_poly.entity_id
_entity_poly.type
_entity_poly.pdbx_seq_one_letter_code
_entity_poly.pdbx_strand_id
1 'polypeptide(L)'
;DVEKEKETHNYLSKEEIKEKVHKYNLAVTDKLKMTLNSNGIYTGFIKVQMELCRPPQTSGKLAPGSNGCMNTLHISSMNTVGEVIEALLKKFLVTESPAKFALYKRCHREDQVYACKLSDREHPLYLRLVAGPRTDTLSFVLREHEIGEWEAFSLPELQNFLRILDKEEDEQLQSLKRRYAAYRQQLEAALSEVRT
;
A
#
# COMPACT_ATOMS: atom_id res chain seq x y z
N ASP A 1 31.42 2.15 -14.19
CA ASP A 1 30.80 3.31 -13.54
C ASP A 1 29.57 2.91 -12.76
N VAL A 2 29.56 3.26 -11.48
CA VAL A 2 28.45 3.06 -10.56
C VAL A 2 27.44 4.16 -10.85
N GLU A 3 26.34 3.81 -11.51
CA GLU A 3 25.21 4.71 -11.65
C GLU A 3 24.65 5.00 -10.25
N LYS A 4 25.02 6.17 -9.72
CA LYS A 4 24.32 6.82 -8.62
C LYS A 4 22.89 7.08 -9.10
N GLU A 5 21.96 6.19 -8.76
CA GLU A 5 20.56 6.54 -8.66
C GLU A 5 20.45 7.75 -7.73
N LYS A 6 20.29 8.92 -8.33
CA LYS A 6 19.89 10.13 -7.63
C LYS A 6 18.44 9.93 -7.20
N GLU A 7 18.24 9.30 -6.05
CA GLU A 7 16.99 9.45 -5.32
C GLU A 7 16.80 10.95 -5.05
N THR A 8 15.94 11.60 -5.82
CA THR A 8 15.51 12.97 -5.55
C THR A 8 14.64 12.94 -4.29
N HIS A 9 15.28 12.86 -3.13
CA HIS A 9 14.60 12.95 -1.86
C HIS A 9 14.04 14.36 -1.68
N ASN A 10 12.76 14.53 -1.99
CA ASN A 10 11.96 15.67 -1.55
C ASN A 10 11.79 15.58 -0.03
N TYR A 11 12.82 15.99 0.72
CA TYR A 11 12.70 16.20 2.16
C TYR A 11 12.13 17.61 2.41
N LEU A 12 11.06 17.66 3.20
CA LEU A 12 10.52 18.90 3.72
C LEU A 12 11.58 19.67 4.53
N SER A 13 11.61 20.98 4.36
CA SER A 13 12.35 21.90 5.23
C SER A 13 11.84 21.86 6.68
N LYS A 14 12.62 22.40 7.62
CA LYS A 14 12.23 22.43 9.04
C LYS A 14 10.96 23.23 9.26
N GLU A 15 10.79 24.32 8.52
CA GLU A 15 9.63 25.20 8.54
C GLU A 15 8.38 24.44 8.05
N GLU A 16 8.49 23.72 6.92
CA GLU A 16 7.41 22.89 6.39
C GLU A 16 7.03 21.74 7.32
N ILE A 17 8.01 21.10 7.98
CA ILE A 17 7.74 20.06 8.99
C ILE A 17 6.95 20.67 10.15
N LYS A 18 7.36 21.83 10.66
CA LYS A 18 6.68 22.51 11.76
C LYS A 18 5.23 22.85 11.40
N GLU A 19 5.01 23.40 10.21
CA GLU A 19 3.68 23.73 9.72
C GLU A 19 2.82 22.48 9.54
N LYS A 20 3.36 21.42 8.91
CA LYS A 20 2.62 20.16 8.73
C LYS A 20 2.31 19.48 10.05
N VAL A 21 3.21 19.48 11.03
CA VAL A 21 2.94 18.90 12.36
C VAL A 21 1.82 19.68 13.05
N HIS A 22 1.83 21.01 12.96
CA HIS A 22 0.76 21.84 13.50
C HIS A 22 -0.59 21.51 12.83
N LYS A 23 -0.64 21.51 11.49
CA LYS A 23 -1.83 21.18 10.71
C LYS A 23 -2.34 19.76 11.00
N TYR A 24 -1.42 18.79 11.09
CA TYR A 24 -1.73 17.41 11.44
C TYR A 24 -2.45 17.37 12.79
N ASN A 25 -1.88 17.99 13.82
CA ASN A 25 -2.41 17.98 15.17
C ASN A 25 -3.75 18.71 15.34
N LEU A 26 -4.06 19.67 14.45
CA LEU A 26 -5.38 20.30 14.38
C LEU A 26 -6.44 19.37 13.78
N ALA A 27 -6.05 18.53 12.81
CA ALA A 27 -6.94 17.60 12.13
C ALA A 27 -7.10 16.25 12.86
N VAL A 28 -6.23 15.93 13.82
CA VAL A 28 -6.32 14.73 14.65
C VAL A 28 -7.56 14.81 15.55
N THR A 29 -8.43 13.80 15.43
CA THR A 29 -9.65 13.67 16.24
C THR A 29 -9.44 12.81 17.49
N ASP A 30 -8.38 12.00 17.53
CA ASP A 30 -8.02 11.16 18.68
C ASP A 30 -6.87 11.76 19.50
N LYS A 31 -6.24 10.98 20.39
CA LYS A 31 -5.11 11.44 21.21
C LYS A 31 -3.75 11.24 20.51
N LEU A 32 -3.73 10.74 19.26
CA LEU A 32 -2.52 10.30 18.58
C LEU A 32 -1.87 11.44 17.79
N LYS A 33 -1.43 12.47 18.51
CA LYS A 33 -0.77 13.66 17.97
C LYS A 33 0.72 13.41 17.72
N MET A 34 1.31 14.28 16.90
CA MET A 34 2.75 14.35 16.68
C MET A 34 3.39 15.42 17.57
N THR A 35 4.63 15.21 17.97
CA THR A 35 5.41 16.14 18.78
C THR A 35 6.69 16.47 18.02
N LEU A 36 6.94 17.76 17.76
CA LEU A 36 8.20 18.23 17.16
C LEU A 36 9.17 18.64 18.27
N ASN A 37 10.36 18.04 18.27
CA ASN A 37 11.41 18.37 19.23
C ASN A 37 12.30 19.50 18.70
N SER A 38 13.05 20.15 19.60
CA SER A 38 13.97 21.25 19.28
C SER A 38 15.10 20.86 18.31
N ASN A 39 15.48 19.59 18.30
CA ASN A 39 16.49 19.04 17.38
C ASN A 39 15.95 18.81 15.95
N GLY A 40 14.67 19.08 15.69
CA GLY A 40 14.03 18.88 14.39
C GLY A 40 13.49 17.46 14.16
N ILE A 41 13.74 16.54 15.09
CA ILE A 41 13.13 15.21 15.08
C ILE A 41 11.71 15.34 15.61
N TYR A 42 10.75 14.72 14.93
CA TYR A 42 9.39 14.63 15.44
C TYR A 42 9.05 13.18 15.77
N THR A 43 8.17 13.00 16.74
CA THR A 43 7.62 11.70 17.12
C THR A 43 6.11 11.70 16.92
N GLY A 44 5.54 10.51 16.81
CA GLY A 44 4.10 10.38 16.63
C GLY A 44 3.70 8.93 16.49
N PHE A 45 2.47 8.73 16.04
CA PHE A 45 1.89 7.40 15.99
C PHE A 45 1.62 6.96 14.56
N ILE A 46 1.85 5.68 14.30
CA ILE A 46 1.37 4.99 13.11
C ILE A 46 0.54 3.78 13.52
N LYS A 47 -0.46 3.45 12.70
CA LYS A 47 -1.29 2.26 12.85
C LYS A 47 -0.93 1.31 11.71
N VAL A 48 -0.50 0.10 12.04
CA VAL A 48 -0.09 -0.95 11.10
C VAL A 48 -1.02 -2.13 11.28
N GLN A 49 -1.72 -2.51 10.22
CA GLN A 49 -2.49 -3.75 10.19
C GLN A 49 -1.56 -4.93 9.94
N MET A 50 -1.64 -5.94 10.79
CA MET A 50 -0.80 -7.14 10.72
C MET A 50 -1.53 -8.24 9.96
N GLU A 51 -1.26 -8.41 8.67
CA GLU A 51 -1.81 -9.47 7.81
C GLU A 51 -0.77 -10.59 7.64
N LEU A 52 -0.53 -11.33 8.73
CA LEU A 52 0.40 -12.45 8.74
C LEU A 52 -0.36 -13.77 8.50
N CYS A 53 0.05 -14.56 7.51
CA CYS A 53 -0.46 -15.92 7.33
C CYS A 53 -0.02 -16.79 8.52
N ARG A 54 -0.93 -17.58 9.11
CA ARG A 54 -0.58 -18.65 10.06
C ARG A 54 -1.32 -19.95 9.75
N PRO A 55 -0.62 -21.07 9.56
CA PRO A 55 -1.17 -22.43 9.71
C PRO A 55 -1.05 -22.96 11.16
N PRO A 56 -1.66 -24.11 11.52
CA PRO A 56 -2.19 -24.36 12.87
C PRO A 56 -1.19 -24.91 13.90
N GLN A 57 -1.17 -24.23 15.06
CA GLN A 57 -0.89 -24.62 16.45
C GLN A 57 0.13 -25.72 16.81
N THR A 58 1.09 -25.38 17.69
CA THR A 58 1.31 -26.10 18.96
C THR A 58 1.80 -25.14 20.06
N SER A 59 1.11 -25.19 21.21
CA SER A 59 1.42 -24.58 22.51
C SER A 59 1.47 -23.05 22.66
N GLY A 60 0.51 -22.52 23.43
CA GLY A 60 0.71 -21.32 24.26
C GLY A 60 0.16 -19.99 23.72
N LYS A 61 -1.17 -19.82 23.76
CA LYS A 61 -1.93 -18.54 23.67
C LYS A 61 -1.53 -17.58 22.54
N LEU A 62 -2.24 -17.70 21.41
CA LEU A 62 -2.67 -16.58 20.57
C LEU A 62 -3.91 -17.04 19.77
N ALA A 63 -5.08 -16.52 20.11
CA ALA A 63 -6.29 -16.55 19.28
C ALA A 63 -7.02 -15.21 19.50
N PRO A 64 -7.60 -14.57 18.47
CA PRO A 64 -8.42 -15.22 17.45
C PRO A 64 -7.88 -15.05 16.02
N GLY A 65 -8.20 -16.03 15.17
CA GLY A 65 -8.20 -15.85 13.72
C GLY A 65 -9.25 -14.82 13.35
N SER A 66 -8.84 -13.76 12.66
CA SER A 66 -9.67 -12.79 11.96
C SER A 66 -8.71 -11.78 11.32
N ASN A 67 -9.01 -11.34 10.11
CA ASN A 67 -8.49 -10.18 9.40
C ASN A 67 -7.63 -9.24 10.28
N GLY A 68 -6.37 -9.07 9.87
CA GLY A 68 -5.22 -8.61 10.66
C GLY A 68 -5.42 -7.73 11.90
N CYS A 69 -4.63 -7.99 12.96
CA CYS A 69 -4.66 -7.16 14.16
C CYS A 69 -4.04 -5.77 13.89
N MET A 70 -4.70 -4.71 14.34
CA MET A 70 -4.19 -3.34 14.22
C MET A 70 -3.23 -3.05 15.37
N ASN A 71 -1.97 -2.74 15.06
CA ASN A 71 -0.98 -2.33 16.05
C ASN A 71 -0.67 -0.84 15.93
N THR A 72 -0.77 -0.12 17.04
CA THR A 72 -0.39 1.30 17.11
C THR A 72 1.02 1.41 17.69
N LEU A 73 1.94 2.03 16.95
CA LEU A 73 3.31 2.26 17.38
C LEU A 73 3.55 3.74 17.61
N HIS A 74 4.29 4.07 18.66
CA HIS A 74 4.87 5.40 18.83
C HIS A 74 6.31 5.35 18.33
N ILE A 75 6.62 6.13 17.29
CA ILE A 75 7.91 6.12 16.60
C ILE A 75 8.41 7.55 16.37
N SER A 76 9.67 7.69 16.01
CA SER A 76 10.30 8.94 15.58
C SER A 76 10.37 9.06 14.06
N SER A 77 10.66 10.26 13.58
CA SER A 77 10.90 10.54 12.16
C SER A 77 12.15 9.87 11.61
N MET A 78 13.04 9.37 12.48
CA MET A 78 14.24 8.63 12.08
C MET A 78 13.99 7.14 11.89
N ASN A 79 12.90 6.60 12.43
CA ASN A 79 12.64 5.18 12.32
C ASN A 79 12.39 4.80 10.87
N THR A 80 13.09 3.78 10.41
CA THR A 80 12.96 3.27 9.04
C THR A 80 11.88 2.19 8.97
N VAL A 81 11.44 1.86 7.76
CA VAL A 81 10.54 0.73 7.51
C VAL A 81 11.14 -0.56 8.04
N GLY A 82 12.43 -0.82 7.79
CA GLY A 82 13.11 -2.03 8.27
C GLY A 82 13.06 -2.19 9.79
N GLU A 83 13.37 -1.12 10.54
CA GLU A 83 13.27 -1.12 12.01
C GLU A 83 11.84 -1.36 12.50
N VAL A 84 10.85 -0.78 11.82
CA VAL A 84 9.43 -0.98 12.15
C VAL A 84 9.03 -2.44 11.93
N ILE A 85 9.45 -3.05 10.82
CA ILE A 85 9.20 -4.47 10.53
C ILE A 85 9.83 -5.34 11.63
N GLU A 86 11.11 -5.16 11.93
CA GLU A 86 11.82 -5.93 12.97
C GLU A 86 11.15 -5.80 14.35
N ALA A 87 10.80 -4.57 14.75
CA ALA A 87 10.15 -4.31 16.03
C ALA A 87 8.76 -4.97 16.10
N LEU A 88 8.00 -4.97 15.00
CA LEU A 88 6.71 -5.62 14.91
C LEU A 88 6.84 -7.14 15.00
N LEU A 89 7.69 -7.76 14.20
CA LEU A 89 7.90 -9.20 14.19
C LEU A 89 8.36 -9.70 15.57
N LYS A 90 9.30 -8.98 16.20
CA LYS A 90 9.74 -9.26 17.57
C LYS A 90 8.59 -9.15 18.58
N LYS A 91 7.75 -8.11 18.50
CA LYS A 91 6.59 -7.92 19.39
C LYS A 91 5.56 -9.05 19.24
N PHE A 92 5.38 -9.59 18.04
CA PHE A 92 4.43 -10.66 17.76
C PHE A 92 5.05 -12.07 17.77
N LEU A 93 6.31 -12.19 18.21
CA LEU A 93 7.05 -13.45 18.33
C LEU A 93 7.12 -14.24 17.01
N VAL A 94 7.25 -13.53 15.88
CA VAL A 94 7.47 -14.15 14.58
C VAL A 94 8.93 -14.57 14.49
N THR A 95 9.17 -15.87 14.26
CA THR A 95 10.53 -16.47 14.22
C THR A 95 11.16 -16.42 12.84
N GLU A 96 10.37 -16.08 11.82
CA GLU A 96 10.82 -16.01 10.44
C GLU A 96 11.68 -14.77 10.17
N SER A 97 12.47 -14.83 9.09
CA SER A 97 13.34 -13.72 8.68
C SER A 97 12.52 -12.47 8.33
N PRO A 98 12.90 -11.26 8.81
CA PRO A 98 12.27 -10.01 8.43
C PRO A 98 12.19 -9.78 6.92
N ALA A 99 13.13 -10.34 6.15
CA ALA A 99 13.15 -10.24 4.69
C ALA A 99 11.97 -10.94 3.99
N LYS A 100 11.25 -11.82 4.70
CA LYS A 100 10.00 -12.43 4.20
C LYS A 100 8.80 -11.51 4.35
N PHE A 101 8.93 -10.38 5.04
CA PHE A 101 7.83 -9.47 5.28
C PHE A 101 8.12 -8.14 4.62
N ALA A 102 7.05 -7.45 4.22
CA ALA A 102 7.17 -6.09 3.74
C ALA A 102 6.04 -5.23 4.29
N LEU A 103 6.37 -3.96 4.54
CA LEU A 103 5.41 -2.95 4.92
C LEU A 103 4.86 -2.28 3.66
N TYR A 104 3.55 -2.26 3.51
CA TYR A 104 2.87 -1.64 2.38
C TYR A 104 2.16 -0.38 2.84
N LYS A 105 2.21 0.66 2.00
CA LYS A 105 1.28 1.79 2.07
C LYS A 105 0.05 1.47 1.22
N ARG A 106 -1.14 1.61 1.79
CA ARG A 106 -2.40 1.60 1.06
C ARG A 106 -2.93 3.03 0.92
N CYS A 107 -3.15 3.46 -0.31
CA CYS A 107 -3.69 4.78 -0.65
C CYS A 107 -4.98 4.60 -1.47
N HIS A 108 -5.97 5.45 -1.23
CA HIS A 108 -7.20 5.48 -2.04
C HIS A 108 -7.05 6.46 -3.21
N ARG A 109 -7.35 6.02 -4.43
CA ARG A 109 -7.45 6.87 -5.62
C ARG A 109 -8.62 6.39 -6.48
N GLU A 110 -9.53 7.29 -6.83
CA GLU A 110 -10.62 7.04 -7.81
C GLU A 110 -11.45 5.77 -7.48
N ASP A 111 -11.81 5.59 -6.20
CA ASP A 111 -12.56 4.44 -5.66
C ASP A 111 -11.82 3.09 -5.65
N GLN A 112 -10.54 3.07 -6.05
CA GLN A 112 -9.65 1.90 -5.95
C GLN A 112 -8.62 2.06 -4.84
N VAL A 113 -8.26 0.96 -4.19
CA VAL A 113 -7.23 0.90 -3.14
C VAL A 113 -5.95 0.34 -3.74
N TYR A 114 -4.92 1.18 -3.81
CA TYR A 114 -3.59 0.78 -4.28
C TYR A 114 -2.71 0.46 -3.07
N ALA A 115 -2.03 -0.68 -3.12
CA ALA A 115 -0.99 -1.04 -2.15
C ALA A 115 0.37 -0.95 -2.83
N CYS A 116 1.32 -0.24 -2.22
CA CYS A 116 2.71 -0.19 -2.69
C CYS A 116 3.63 -0.65 -1.56
N LYS A 117 4.56 -1.55 -1.89
CA LYS A 117 5.66 -1.94 -1.00
C LYS A 117 6.51 -0.70 -0.68
N LEU A 118 6.85 -0.54 0.59
CA LEU A 118 7.79 0.49 1.04
C LEU A 118 9.20 -0.07 1.03
N SER A 119 10.17 0.77 0.67
CA SER A 119 11.58 0.45 0.80
C SER A 119 11.99 0.45 2.27
N ASP A 120 12.90 -0.46 2.65
CA ASP A 120 13.39 -0.60 4.03
C ASP A 120 14.00 0.69 4.60
N ARG A 121 14.46 1.59 3.72
CA ARG A 121 15.08 2.88 4.07
C ARG A 121 14.08 4.04 4.19
N GLU A 122 12.84 3.87 3.75
CA GLU A 122 11.82 4.90 3.89
C GLU A 122 11.44 5.12 5.36
N HIS A 123 10.83 6.27 5.66
CA HIS A 123 10.44 6.66 7.01
C HIS A 123 8.91 6.70 7.15
N PRO A 124 8.26 5.71 7.80
CA PRO A 124 6.80 5.62 7.87
C PRO A 124 6.12 6.83 8.52
N LEU A 125 6.76 7.44 9.53
CA LEU A 125 6.20 8.62 10.20
C LEU A 125 6.19 9.84 9.29
N TYR A 126 7.19 9.99 8.41
CA TYR A 126 7.23 11.04 7.41
C TYR A 126 6.07 10.88 6.41
N LEU A 127 5.85 9.67 5.90
CA LEU A 127 4.73 9.37 5.01
C LEU A 127 3.39 9.70 5.68
N ARG A 128 3.23 9.37 6.97
CA ARG A 128 2.05 9.74 7.76
C ARG A 128 1.88 11.24 7.91
N LEU A 129 2.95 11.98 8.19
CA LEU A 129 2.92 13.44 8.32
C LEU A 129 2.49 14.10 7.01
N VAL A 130 3.00 13.63 5.87
CA VAL A 130 2.67 14.16 4.55
C VAL A 130 1.22 13.87 4.16
N ALA A 131 0.73 12.65 4.41
CA ALA A 131 -0.63 12.23 4.08
C ALA A 131 -1.72 12.77 5.04
N GLY A 132 -1.36 13.07 6.28
CA GLY A 132 -2.28 13.51 7.32
C GLY A 132 -2.81 12.37 8.21
N PRO A 133 -3.63 12.71 9.23
CA PRO A 133 -4.02 11.76 10.28
C PRO A 133 -5.09 10.76 9.85
N ARG A 134 -5.77 11.00 8.72
CA ARG A 134 -6.86 10.14 8.29
C ARG A 134 -6.34 8.82 7.72
N THR A 135 -6.98 7.72 8.11
CA THR A 135 -6.59 6.37 7.71
C THR A 135 -7.11 5.96 6.32
N ASP A 136 -8.09 6.69 5.79
CA ASP A 136 -8.58 6.54 4.41
C ASP A 136 -7.59 7.12 3.39
N THR A 137 -6.88 8.19 3.72
CA THR A 137 -5.83 8.72 2.83
C THR A 137 -4.63 7.79 2.74
N LEU A 138 -4.22 7.24 3.88
CA LEU A 138 -3.06 6.36 3.99
C LEU A 138 -3.30 5.35 5.11
N SER A 139 -3.08 4.07 4.85
CA SER A 139 -2.97 3.02 5.87
C SER A 139 -1.73 2.17 5.66
N PHE A 140 -1.21 1.55 6.73
CA PHE A 140 -0.04 0.68 6.65
C PHE A 140 -0.42 -0.76 6.91
N VAL A 141 0.16 -1.68 6.15
CA VAL A 141 -0.07 -3.13 6.27
C VAL A 141 1.25 -3.84 6.28
N LEU A 142 1.47 -4.68 7.29
CA LEU A 142 2.55 -5.64 7.28
C LEU A 142 2.01 -6.97 6.79
N ARG A 143 2.57 -7.49 5.70
CA ARG A 143 2.23 -8.82 5.17
C ARG A 143 3.47 -9.58 4.78
N GLU A 144 3.33 -10.89 4.64
CA GLU A 144 4.35 -11.72 3.99
C GLU A 144 4.51 -11.26 2.53
N HIS A 145 5.75 -11.06 2.10
CA HIS A 145 6.08 -10.72 0.74
C HIS A 145 6.39 -12.01 0.00
N GLU A 146 5.45 -12.45 -0.83
CA GLU A 146 5.71 -13.54 -1.78
C GLU A 146 6.69 -13.03 -2.84
N ILE A 147 7.82 -13.72 -2.98
CA ILE A 147 8.80 -13.49 -4.04
C ILE A 147 8.09 -13.79 -5.37
N GLY A 148 7.55 -12.77 -6.02
CA GLY A 148 6.76 -12.94 -7.25
C GLY A 148 6.02 -11.69 -7.75
N GLU A 149 6.07 -10.57 -7.05
CA GLU A 149 5.33 -9.36 -7.45
C GLU A 149 6.15 -8.46 -8.36
N TRP A 150 6.27 -8.87 -9.63
CA TRP A 150 6.80 -8.13 -10.79
C TRP A 150 8.25 -7.60 -10.73
N GLU A 151 8.77 -7.25 -9.56
CA GLU A 151 10.14 -6.80 -9.30
C GLU A 151 11.19 -7.88 -9.64
N ALA A 152 10.77 -9.15 -9.73
CA ALA A 152 11.63 -10.27 -10.14
C ALA A 152 11.86 -10.33 -11.65
N PHE A 153 11.10 -9.60 -12.46
CA PHE A 153 11.25 -9.56 -13.90
C PHE A 153 12.12 -8.39 -14.33
N SER A 154 12.96 -8.62 -15.33
CA SER A 154 13.72 -7.58 -16.00
C SER A 154 12.81 -6.61 -16.75
N LEU A 155 13.30 -5.40 -17.02
CA LEU A 155 12.55 -4.38 -17.78
C LEU A 155 12.02 -4.91 -19.13
N PRO A 156 12.78 -5.67 -19.93
CA PRO A 156 12.26 -6.27 -21.17
C PRO A 156 11.11 -7.26 -20.95
N GLU A 157 11.16 -8.05 -19.86
CA GLU A 157 10.08 -8.98 -19.53
C GLU A 157 8.82 -8.22 -19.13
N LEU A 158 8.95 -7.16 -18.32
CA LEU A 158 7.85 -6.25 -17.98
C LEU A 158 7.22 -5.61 -19.23
N GLN A 159 8.03 -5.13 -20.18
CA GLN A 159 7.53 -4.61 -21.45
C GLN A 159 6.81 -5.69 -22.28
N ASN A 160 7.28 -6.93 -22.23
CA ASN A 160 6.62 -8.05 -22.89
C ASN A 160 5.24 -8.33 -22.28
N PHE A 161 5.13 -8.29 -20.94
CA PHE A 161 3.84 -8.46 -20.26
C PHE A 161 2.85 -7.37 -20.63
N LEU A 162 3.27 -6.11 -20.67
CA LEU A 162 2.41 -5.00 -21.14
C LEU A 162 1.88 -5.25 -22.54
N ARG A 163 2.75 -5.64 -23.47
CA ARG A 163 2.36 -5.96 -24.85
C ARG A 163 1.37 -7.12 -24.94
N ILE A 164 1.49 -8.13 -24.07
CA ILE A 164 0.55 -9.25 -24.00
C ILE A 164 -0.81 -8.77 -23.50
N LEU A 165 -0.84 -7.95 -22.45
CA LEU A 165 -2.06 -7.39 -21.89
C LEU A 165 -2.79 -6.49 -22.89
N ASP A 166 -2.06 -5.61 -23.59
CA ASP A 166 -2.64 -4.73 -24.62
C ASP A 166 -3.34 -5.56 -25.72
N LYS A 167 -2.70 -6.65 -26.16
CA LYS A 167 -3.27 -7.54 -27.16
C LYS A 167 -4.52 -8.26 -26.64
N GLU A 168 -4.51 -8.72 -25.40
CA GLU A 168 -5.66 -9.39 -24.78
C GLU A 168 -6.84 -8.42 -24.62
N GLU A 169 -6.59 -7.18 -24.21
CA GLU A 169 -7.61 -6.13 -24.11
C GLU A 169 -8.26 -5.85 -25.48
N ASP A 170 -7.45 -5.72 -26.53
CA ASP A 170 -7.94 -5.50 -27.89
C ASP A 170 -8.83 -6.66 -28.39
N GLU A 171 -8.42 -7.90 -28.12
CA GLU A 171 -9.20 -9.10 -28.47
C GLU A 171 -10.53 -9.14 -27.71
N GLN A 172 -10.54 -8.82 -26.42
CA GLN A 172 -11.77 -8.74 -25.63
C GLN A 172 -12.70 -7.62 -26.12
N LEU A 173 -12.16 -6.44 -26.43
CA LEU A 173 -12.95 -5.32 -26.95
C LEU A 173 -13.60 -5.67 -28.28
N GLN A 174 -12.87 -6.31 -29.19
CA GLN A 174 -13.42 -6.77 -30.47
C GLN A 174 -14.52 -7.82 -30.27
N SER A 175 -14.30 -8.80 -29.38
CA SER A 175 -15.30 -9.81 -29.04
C SER A 175 -16.59 -9.16 -28.51
N LEU A 176 -16.45 -8.20 -27.59
CA LEU A 176 -17.57 -7.46 -27.02
C LEU A 176 -18.33 -6.68 -28.10
N LYS A 177 -17.63 -5.97 -28.98
CA LYS A 177 -18.23 -5.24 -30.12
C LYS A 177 -19.05 -6.16 -31.02
N ARG A 178 -18.51 -7.34 -31.38
CA ARG A 178 -19.22 -8.33 -32.21
C ARG A 178 -20.49 -8.84 -31.52
N ARG A 179 -20.41 -9.13 -30.21
CA ARG A 179 -21.56 -9.59 -29.42
C ARG A 179 -22.67 -8.53 -29.36
N TYR A 180 -22.30 -7.27 -29.13
CA TYR A 180 -23.26 -6.16 -29.15
C TYR A 180 -23.87 -5.94 -30.54
N ALA A 181 -23.08 -6.05 -31.61
CA ALA A 181 -23.59 -5.92 -32.97
C ALA A 181 -24.60 -7.04 -33.31
N ALA A 182 -24.28 -8.29 -32.97
CA ALA A 182 -25.19 -9.42 -33.18
C ALA A 182 -26.48 -9.26 -32.37
N TYR A 183 -26.37 -8.88 -31.10
CA TYR A 183 -27.53 -8.63 -30.25
C TYR A 183 -28.41 -7.50 -30.78
N ARG A 184 -27.81 -6.41 -31.25
CA ARG A 184 -28.51 -5.30 -31.88
C ARG A 184 -29.29 -5.75 -33.13
N GLN A 185 -28.68 -6.55 -34.00
CA GLN A 185 -29.35 -7.09 -35.19
C GLN A 185 -30.55 -7.97 -34.82
N GLN A 186 -30.42 -8.82 -33.80
CA GLN A 186 -31.54 -9.62 -33.29
C GLN A 186 -32.68 -8.74 -32.75
N LEU A 187 -32.33 -7.67 -32.02
CA LEU A 187 -33.31 -6.73 -31.48
C LEU A 187 -34.07 -6.00 -32.59
N GLU A 188 -33.34 -5.54 -33.62
CA GLU A 188 -33.92 -4.85 -34.78
C GLU A 188 -34.85 -5.77 -35.59
N ALA A 189 -34.46 -7.05 -35.77
CA ALA A 189 -35.31 -8.05 -36.41
C ALA A 189 -36.62 -8.28 -35.61
N ALA A 190 -36.52 -8.52 -34.30
CA ALA A 190 -37.69 -8.72 -33.45
C ALA A 190 -38.63 -7.50 -33.43
N LEU A 191 -38.08 -6.27 -33.43
CA LEU A 191 -38.88 -5.05 -33.51
C LEU A 191 -39.59 -4.87 -34.86
N SER A 192 -39.02 -5.39 -35.93
CA SER A 192 -39.65 -5.36 -37.26
C SER A 192 -40.81 -6.35 -37.37
N GLU A 193 -40.70 -7.53 -36.76
CA GLU A 193 -41.76 -8.55 -36.72
C GLU A 193 -42.98 -8.12 -35.90
N VAL A 194 -42.80 -7.30 -34.86
CA VAL A 194 -43.91 -6.78 -34.03
C VAL A 194 -44.68 -5.64 -34.72
N ARG A 195 -44.11 -5.02 -35.77
CA ARG A 195 -44.74 -3.93 -36.53
C ARG A 195 -45.59 -4.39 -37.72
N THR A 196 -45.54 -5.68 -38.06
CA THR A 196 -46.40 -6.34 -39.06
C THR A 196 -47.55 -7.06 -38.37
#